data_AF-A0ABC8QYN9-F1
#
_entry.id   AF-A0ABC8QYN9-F1
#
_cell.length_a   1.000
_cell.length_b   1.000
_cell.length_c   1.000
_cell.angle_alpha   90.00
_cell.angle_beta   90.00
_cell.angle_gamma   90.00
#
_symmetry.space_group_name_H-M   'P 1'
#
loop_
_entity.id
_entity.type
_entity.pdbx_description
1 polymer ?
#
loop_
_entity_poly.entity_id
_entity_poly.type
_entity_poly.pdbx_seq_one_letter_code
_entity_poly.pdbx_strand_id
1 'polypeptide(L)'
;MPQASTSRGFAYLTALAQAIEKKLQRALVSPSQRRNLLEELFADIALEVDDRAKDIILGSEDVISVAEVGTRGLLCFYDVLADYFIWAPENGKHILDLIVQLWSQSFASHIFSLMFHKWLFEVQLDNSDVLLRYSSALVQGATNIFWIDIQTNTRRFHSLFQYLFEEVALVPERLKKIPLQAQRDLFLLLSRFLLFYNLADKLESFLKQFPDFTNVFLVGGPADIFVIQLVDQLQKLKVEPVLIHYLSHIKVLQGLELRMTTSTRLKACLYSFTSPGGPMYPTRAVRHAAWDALDMLFPVGRYPRHVISLFFRLLYPWYWPSSCWNFIMSCIQAVFYSVLRLIFSSWEKLTKPKHL
;
A
#
# COMPACT_ATOMS: atom_id res chain seq x y z
N MET A 1 36.74 -10.88 -17.43
CA MET A 1 36.95 -9.41 -17.51
C MET A 1 35.59 -8.73 -17.51
N PRO A 2 35.14 -8.10 -16.41
CA PRO A 2 33.81 -7.49 -16.28
C PRO A 2 33.79 -5.95 -16.04
N GLN A 3 34.91 -5.22 -16.18
CA GLN A 3 35.02 -3.85 -15.63
C GLN A 3 34.39 -2.71 -16.47
N ALA A 4 34.13 -2.89 -17.76
CA ALA A 4 33.76 -1.78 -18.64
C ALA A 4 32.28 -1.35 -18.55
N SER A 5 31.36 -2.30 -18.35
CA SER A 5 29.92 -2.02 -18.22
C SER A 5 29.60 -1.32 -16.89
N THR A 6 30.18 -1.81 -15.80
CA THR A 6 30.02 -1.22 -14.45
C THR A 6 30.54 0.21 -14.37
N SER A 7 31.66 0.50 -15.05
CA SER A 7 32.22 1.86 -15.10
C SER A 7 31.32 2.86 -15.84
N ARG A 8 30.60 2.41 -16.88
CA ARG A 8 29.73 3.28 -17.68
C ARG A 8 28.43 3.62 -16.94
N GLY A 9 27.82 2.63 -16.29
CA GLY A 9 26.63 2.84 -15.43
C GLY A 9 26.94 3.78 -14.27
N PHE A 10 28.08 3.58 -13.60
CA PHE A 10 28.50 4.46 -12.50
C PHE A 10 28.73 5.91 -12.97
N ALA A 11 29.37 6.12 -14.12
CA ALA A 11 29.58 7.47 -14.68
C ALA A 11 28.23 8.15 -15.04
N TYR A 12 27.28 7.40 -15.58
CA TYR A 12 25.93 7.90 -15.88
C TYR A 12 25.20 8.33 -14.60
N LEU A 13 25.23 7.52 -13.54
CA LEU A 13 24.61 7.85 -12.26
C LEU A 13 25.30 9.02 -11.56
N THR A 14 26.62 9.14 -11.69
CA THR A 14 27.37 10.31 -11.22
C THR A 14 26.89 11.59 -11.91
N ALA A 15 26.75 11.57 -13.23
CA ALA A 15 26.26 12.72 -14.00
C ALA A 15 24.81 13.08 -13.62
N LEU A 16 23.97 12.08 -13.36
CA LEU A 16 22.59 12.26 -12.92
C LEU A 16 22.54 12.89 -11.52
N ALA A 17 23.34 12.41 -10.58
CA ALA A 17 23.45 13.01 -9.24
C ALA A 17 23.89 14.48 -9.30
N GLN A 18 24.87 14.83 -10.16
CA GLN A 18 25.28 16.23 -10.38
C GLN A 18 24.15 17.09 -10.98
N ALA A 19 23.31 16.53 -11.85
CA ALA A 19 22.16 17.24 -12.41
C ALA A 19 21.11 17.53 -11.33
N ILE A 20 20.85 16.56 -10.45
CA ILE A 20 19.96 16.73 -9.29
C ILE A 20 20.50 17.82 -8.35
N GLU A 21 21.79 17.76 -8.03
CA GLU A 21 22.45 18.75 -7.17
C GLU A 21 22.31 20.17 -7.73
N LYS A 22 22.58 20.35 -9.03
CA LYS A 22 22.41 21.65 -9.71
C LYS A 22 20.96 22.14 -9.67
N LYS A 23 19.97 21.25 -9.80
CA LYS A 23 18.54 21.62 -9.73
C LYS A 23 18.14 22.04 -8.31
N LEU A 24 18.64 21.36 -7.28
CA LEU A 24 18.44 21.72 -5.88
C LEU A 24 19.11 23.06 -5.51
N GLN A 25 20.33 23.30 -5.97
CA GLN A 25 21.02 24.58 -5.79
C GLN A 25 20.24 25.74 -6.42
N ARG A 26 19.70 25.55 -7.64
CA ARG A 26 18.81 26.54 -8.28
C ARG A 26 17.55 26.79 -7.45
N ALA A 27 16.96 25.75 -6.88
CA ALA A 27 15.77 25.88 -6.02
C ALA A 27 16.06 26.67 -4.72
N LEU A 28 17.29 26.59 -4.19
CA LEU A 28 17.71 27.43 -3.06
C LEU A 28 17.80 28.90 -3.45
N VAL A 29 18.50 29.20 -4.54
CA VAL A 29 18.77 30.57 -5.02
C VAL A 29 17.49 31.28 -5.49
N SER A 30 16.55 30.56 -6.09
CA SER A 30 15.34 31.13 -6.70
C SER A 30 14.07 30.81 -5.89
N PRO A 31 13.71 31.62 -4.86
CA PRO A 31 12.56 31.34 -4.00
C PRO A 31 11.22 31.30 -4.74
N SER A 32 11.06 32.11 -5.80
CA SER A 32 9.82 32.18 -6.60
C SER A 32 9.57 30.91 -7.41
N GLN A 33 10.62 30.22 -7.86
CA GLN A 33 10.53 29.00 -8.68
C GLN A 33 10.76 27.72 -7.87
N ARG A 34 11.16 27.85 -6.60
CA ARG A 34 11.55 26.74 -5.72
C ARG A 34 10.56 25.58 -5.72
N ARG A 35 9.27 25.87 -5.55
CA ARG A 35 8.23 24.84 -5.53
C ARG A 35 8.18 24.08 -6.86
N ASN A 36 8.14 24.79 -7.98
CA ASN A 36 8.04 24.19 -9.31
C ASN A 36 9.28 23.35 -9.63
N LEU A 37 10.48 23.85 -9.30
CA LEU A 37 11.72 23.10 -9.50
C LEU A 37 11.76 21.80 -8.68
N LEU A 38 11.26 21.81 -7.46
CA LEU A 38 11.17 20.61 -6.62
C LEU A 38 10.10 19.64 -7.11
N GLU A 39 8.97 20.15 -7.59
CA GLU A 39 7.91 19.34 -8.18
C GLU A 39 8.39 18.64 -9.46
N GLU A 40 9.05 19.36 -10.35
CA GLU A 40 9.67 18.79 -11.55
C GLU A 40 10.75 17.76 -11.18
N LEU A 41 11.62 18.07 -10.19
CA LEU A 41 12.65 17.13 -9.75
C LEU A 41 12.03 15.84 -9.18
N PHE A 42 10.96 15.96 -8.39
CA PHE A 42 10.21 14.82 -7.90
C PHE A 42 9.64 13.98 -9.06
N ALA A 43 9.03 14.63 -10.05
CA ALA A 43 8.51 13.96 -11.24
C ALA A 43 9.61 13.22 -12.00
N ASP A 44 10.75 13.87 -12.25
CA ASP A 44 11.91 13.30 -12.95
C ASP A 44 12.45 12.05 -12.24
N ILE A 45 12.58 12.10 -10.90
CA ILE A 45 13.09 10.97 -10.09
C ILE A 45 12.08 9.81 -10.03
N ALA A 46 10.79 10.10 -10.09
CA ALA A 46 9.72 9.10 -10.07
C ALA A 46 9.53 8.40 -11.43
N LEU A 47 10.20 8.86 -12.50
CA LEU A 47 10.10 8.23 -13.81
C LEU A 47 10.60 6.79 -13.80
N GLU A 48 9.98 5.99 -14.65
CA GLU A 48 10.47 4.66 -15.00
C GLU A 48 11.75 4.79 -15.82
N VAL A 49 12.67 3.86 -15.59
CA VAL A 49 13.92 3.81 -16.34
C VAL A 49 13.61 3.25 -17.72
N ASP A 50 13.81 4.06 -18.76
CA ASP A 50 13.66 3.62 -20.15
C ASP A 50 14.64 2.51 -20.50
N ASP A 51 14.31 1.68 -21.49
CA ASP A 51 15.12 0.51 -21.86
C ASP A 51 16.56 0.88 -22.24
N ARG A 52 16.75 2.03 -22.90
CA ARG A 52 18.10 2.57 -23.18
C ARG A 52 18.90 2.86 -21.91
N ALA A 53 18.26 3.37 -20.88
CA ALA A 53 18.92 3.66 -19.60
C ALA A 53 19.15 2.36 -18.81
N LYS A 54 18.23 1.39 -18.87
CA LYS A 54 18.43 0.05 -18.31
C LYS A 54 19.67 -0.63 -18.91
N ASP A 55 19.85 -0.57 -20.23
CA ASP A 55 21.01 -1.16 -20.90
C ASP A 55 22.34 -0.53 -20.43
N ILE A 56 22.35 0.77 -20.14
CA ILE A 56 23.53 1.48 -19.65
C ILE A 56 23.82 1.15 -18.17
N ILE A 57 22.77 0.99 -17.36
CA ILE A 57 22.87 0.78 -15.91
C ILE A 57 23.19 -0.68 -15.58
N LEU A 58 22.48 -1.62 -16.20
CA LEU A 58 22.57 -3.06 -15.92
C LEU A 58 23.60 -3.76 -16.83
N GLY A 59 23.91 -3.19 -17.99
CA GLY A 59 24.75 -3.86 -18.99
C GLY A 59 24.03 -5.03 -19.67
N SER A 60 24.42 -5.34 -20.89
CA SER A 60 23.78 -6.35 -21.75
C SER A 60 23.94 -7.81 -21.30
N GLU A 61 24.51 -8.09 -20.12
CA GLU A 61 24.88 -9.45 -19.69
C GLU A 61 23.99 -10.06 -18.59
N ASP A 62 23.10 -9.30 -17.96
CA ASP A 62 22.11 -9.84 -17.00
C ASP A 62 20.81 -10.34 -17.68
N VAL A 63 20.95 -10.95 -18.85
CA VAL A 63 19.83 -11.63 -19.55
C VAL A 63 19.34 -12.87 -18.76
N ILE A 64 20.06 -13.31 -17.73
CA ILE A 64 19.68 -14.45 -16.88
C ILE A 64 18.68 -14.05 -15.76
N SER A 65 18.45 -12.75 -15.49
CA SER A 65 17.47 -12.32 -14.46
C SER A 65 16.21 -11.67 -15.02
N VAL A 66 16.05 -11.54 -16.34
CA VAL A 66 14.82 -11.01 -16.97
C VAL A 66 13.59 -11.88 -16.61
N ALA A 67 13.80 -13.16 -16.32
CA ALA A 67 12.75 -14.07 -15.83
C ALA A 67 12.34 -13.79 -14.37
N GLU A 68 13.21 -13.21 -13.54
CA GLU A 68 12.87 -12.80 -12.15
C GLU A 68 12.27 -11.38 -12.08
N VAL A 69 12.58 -10.52 -13.07
CA VAL A 69 11.98 -9.19 -13.26
C VAL A 69 10.48 -9.27 -13.60
N GLY A 70 9.96 -10.43 -14.00
CA GLY A 70 8.51 -10.65 -14.07
C GLY A 70 7.79 -10.50 -12.70
N THR A 71 8.55 -10.55 -11.60
CA THR A 71 8.05 -10.49 -10.21
C THR A 71 8.50 -9.23 -9.48
N ARG A 72 9.60 -8.60 -9.89
CA ARG A 72 10.06 -7.30 -9.39
C ARG A 72 9.44 -6.20 -10.26
N GLY A 73 8.65 -5.32 -9.66
CA GLY A 73 7.91 -4.27 -10.35
C GLY A 73 8.74 -3.31 -11.21
N LEU A 74 8.06 -2.30 -11.76
CA LEU A 74 8.66 -1.26 -12.61
C LEU A 74 9.93 -0.67 -11.97
N LEU A 75 11.07 -0.74 -12.67
CA LEU A 75 12.31 -0.12 -12.21
C LEU A 75 12.23 1.40 -12.43
N CYS A 76 12.28 2.16 -11.35
CA CYS A 76 12.24 3.62 -11.38
C CYS A 76 13.61 4.23 -11.01
N PHE A 77 13.87 5.46 -11.47
CA PHE A 77 15.16 6.12 -11.21
C PHE A 77 15.46 6.29 -9.73
N TYR A 78 14.45 6.52 -8.89
CA TYR A 78 14.65 6.62 -7.44
C TYR A 78 15.27 5.37 -6.82
N ASP A 79 14.90 4.18 -7.29
CA ASP A 79 15.34 2.92 -6.72
C ASP A 79 16.83 2.70 -7.02
N VAL A 80 17.23 2.98 -8.27
CA VAL A 80 18.62 2.96 -8.73
C VAL A 80 19.47 4.01 -8.01
N LEU A 81 18.92 5.22 -7.83
CA LEU A 81 19.61 6.30 -7.11
C LEU A 81 19.82 5.95 -5.64
N ALA A 82 18.82 5.33 -4.99
CA ALA A 82 18.93 4.92 -3.60
C ALA A 82 20.04 3.89 -3.40
N ASP A 83 20.19 2.94 -4.31
CA ASP A 83 21.33 2.00 -4.31
C ASP A 83 22.64 2.74 -4.56
N TYR A 84 22.68 3.64 -5.55
CA TYR A 84 23.88 4.41 -5.88
C TYR A 84 24.41 5.23 -4.70
N PHE A 85 23.55 5.87 -3.92
CA PHE A 85 23.99 6.66 -2.77
C PHE A 85 24.51 5.81 -1.59
N ILE A 86 24.22 4.51 -1.56
CA ILE A 86 24.89 3.58 -0.63
C ILE A 86 26.34 3.37 -1.08
N TRP A 87 26.57 3.17 -2.39
CA TRP A 87 27.91 2.93 -2.95
C TRP A 87 28.78 4.19 -3.00
N ALA A 88 28.18 5.36 -3.24
CA ALA A 88 28.87 6.65 -3.36
C ALA A 88 28.32 7.69 -2.35
N PRO A 89 28.61 7.52 -1.04
CA PRO A 89 28.00 8.32 0.02
C PRO A 89 28.37 9.81 -0.05
N GLU A 90 29.55 10.17 -0.55
CA GLU A 90 29.98 11.57 -0.66
C GLU A 90 29.07 12.38 -1.59
N ASN A 91 28.72 11.81 -2.75
CA ASN A 91 27.79 12.43 -3.69
C ASN A 91 26.38 12.58 -3.08
N GLY A 92 25.96 11.58 -2.30
CA GLY A 92 24.69 11.62 -1.58
C GLY A 92 24.66 12.68 -0.48
N LYS A 93 25.76 12.90 0.22
CA LYS A 93 25.86 13.83 1.34
C LYS A 93 25.63 15.29 0.91
N HIS A 94 26.24 15.72 -0.19
CA HIS A 94 26.00 17.07 -0.73
C HIS A 94 24.53 17.30 -1.08
N ILE A 95 23.89 16.33 -1.73
CA ILE A 95 22.47 16.38 -2.07
C ILE A 95 21.62 16.41 -0.79
N LEU A 96 21.94 15.57 0.20
CA LEU A 96 21.25 15.52 1.47
C LEU A 96 21.29 16.87 2.20
N ASP A 97 22.46 17.50 2.27
CA ASP A 97 22.63 18.83 2.89
C ASP A 97 21.76 19.89 2.21
N LEU A 98 21.63 19.86 0.88
CA LEU A 98 20.74 20.75 0.13
C LEU A 98 19.27 20.48 0.43
N ILE A 99 18.85 19.21 0.51
CA ILE A 99 17.47 18.85 0.85
C ILE A 99 17.14 19.30 2.28
N VAL A 100 18.06 19.14 3.23
CA VAL A 100 17.89 19.60 4.63
C VAL A 100 17.66 21.12 4.69
N GLN A 101 18.34 21.91 3.86
CA GLN A 101 18.08 23.35 3.76
C GLN A 101 16.69 23.67 3.18
N LEU A 102 16.12 22.75 2.39
CA LEU A 102 14.82 22.88 1.73
C LEU A 102 13.68 22.17 2.48
N TRP A 103 13.91 21.66 3.70
CA TRP A 103 12.96 20.81 4.43
C TRP A 103 11.58 21.43 4.68
N SER A 104 11.51 22.75 4.72
CA SER A 104 10.25 23.50 4.87
C SER A 104 9.32 23.38 3.65
N GLN A 105 9.82 22.91 2.52
CA GLN A 105 9.07 22.78 1.28
C GLN A 105 8.37 21.41 1.18
N SER A 106 7.17 21.38 0.60
CA SER A 106 6.31 20.18 0.55
C SER A 106 6.98 18.96 -0.10
N PHE A 107 7.73 19.16 -1.19
CA PHE A 107 8.37 18.10 -1.97
C PHE A 107 9.72 17.63 -1.43
N ALA A 108 10.34 18.38 -0.50
CA ALA A 108 11.67 18.01 0.01
C ALA A 108 11.66 16.66 0.73
N SER A 109 10.64 16.41 1.57
CA SER A 109 10.45 15.12 2.24
C SER A 109 10.17 13.97 1.26
N HIS A 110 9.49 14.25 0.14
CA HIS A 110 9.19 13.25 -0.89
C HIS A 110 10.47 12.83 -1.60
N ILE A 111 11.24 13.81 -2.09
CA ILE A 111 12.53 13.58 -2.75
C ILE A 111 13.49 12.85 -1.82
N PHE A 112 13.56 13.27 -0.55
CA PHE A 112 14.35 12.58 0.47
C PHE A 112 13.96 11.11 0.60
N SER A 113 12.66 10.82 0.74
CA SER A 113 12.17 9.45 0.89
C SER A 113 12.48 8.59 -0.33
N LEU A 114 12.36 9.15 -1.54
CA LEU A 114 12.68 8.42 -2.77
C LEU A 114 14.18 8.11 -2.88
N MET A 115 15.05 9.09 -2.63
CA MET A 115 16.48 8.95 -2.89
C MET A 115 17.26 8.31 -1.73
N PHE A 116 16.81 8.46 -0.48
CA PHE A 116 17.61 8.09 0.71
C PHE A 116 16.94 7.03 1.60
N HIS A 117 15.86 6.38 1.15
CA HIS A 117 15.19 5.34 1.93
C HIS A 117 16.09 4.15 2.30
N LYS A 118 17.02 3.75 1.41
CA LYS A 118 17.97 2.68 1.71
C LYS A 118 19.16 3.19 2.53
N TRP A 119 19.73 4.31 2.10
CA TRP A 119 20.88 4.97 2.72
C TRP A 119 20.73 5.15 4.24
N LEU A 120 19.54 5.55 4.71
CA LEU A 120 19.26 5.78 6.13
C LEU A 120 19.54 4.55 7.02
N PHE A 121 19.41 3.34 6.47
CA PHE A 121 19.62 2.09 7.21
C PHE A 121 21.00 1.48 7.00
N GLU A 122 21.80 1.99 6.07
CA GLU A 122 23.17 1.51 5.83
C GLU A 122 24.22 2.38 6.54
N VAL A 123 24.00 3.69 6.62
CA VAL A 123 24.95 4.62 7.23
C VAL A 123 24.74 4.74 8.74
N GLN A 124 25.85 4.77 9.48
CA GLN A 124 25.83 5.04 10.93
C GLN A 124 25.73 6.56 11.15
N LEU A 125 24.66 6.98 11.82
CA LEU A 125 24.44 8.36 12.24
C LEU A 125 24.63 8.46 13.75
N ASP A 126 25.69 9.15 14.18
CA ASP A 126 26.01 9.28 15.61
C ASP A 126 25.05 10.22 16.37
N ASN A 127 24.33 11.09 15.66
CA ASN A 127 23.44 12.08 16.24
C ASN A 127 21.98 11.60 16.24
N SER A 128 21.46 11.33 17.44
CA SER A 128 20.08 10.86 17.67
C SER A 128 19.01 11.83 17.15
N ASP A 129 19.25 13.15 17.24
CA ASP A 129 18.28 14.16 16.82
C ASP A 129 18.19 14.22 15.28
N VAL A 130 19.34 14.08 14.61
CA VAL A 130 19.41 14.03 13.15
C VAL A 130 18.72 12.76 12.64
N LEU A 131 19.01 11.62 13.27
CA LEU A 131 18.38 10.35 12.96
C LEU A 131 16.86 10.42 13.12
N LEU A 132 16.35 11.03 14.20
CA LEU A 132 14.92 11.22 14.39
C LEU A 132 14.29 12.10 13.30
N ARG A 133 14.95 13.23 12.94
CA ARG A 133 14.48 14.13 11.89
C ARG A 133 14.40 13.43 10.53
N TYR A 134 15.44 12.68 10.16
CA TYR A 134 15.47 11.93 8.90
C TYR A 134 14.44 10.81 8.88
N SER A 135 14.32 10.05 9.97
CA SER A 135 13.32 8.99 10.06
C SER A 135 11.89 9.53 9.98
N SER A 136 11.62 10.67 10.63
CA SER A 136 10.31 11.34 10.55
C SER A 136 10.00 11.80 9.13
N ALA A 137 10.98 12.37 8.42
CA ALA A 137 10.76 12.81 7.05
C ALA A 137 10.65 11.67 6.05
N LEU A 138 11.32 10.53 6.28
CA LEU A 138 11.12 9.31 5.51
C LEU A 138 9.65 8.87 5.61
N VAL A 139 9.12 8.79 6.84
CA VAL A 139 7.72 8.37 7.04
C VAL A 139 6.75 9.39 6.46
N GLN A 140 6.98 10.69 6.69
CA GLN A 140 6.11 11.75 6.17
C GLN A 140 6.15 11.81 4.64
N GLY A 141 7.33 11.66 4.05
CA GLY A 141 7.49 11.68 2.60
C GLY A 141 6.87 10.45 1.95
N ALA A 142 7.16 9.25 2.47
CA ALA A 142 6.54 8.01 2.02
C ALA A 142 5.01 8.03 2.15
N THR A 143 4.47 8.61 3.22
CA THR A 143 3.01 8.81 3.38
C THR A 143 2.41 9.55 2.18
N ASN A 144 3.00 10.68 1.80
CA ASN A 144 2.49 11.48 0.69
C ASN A 144 2.67 10.79 -0.66
N ILE A 145 3.82 10.14 -0.86
CA ILE A 145 4.15 9.39 -2.08
C ILE A 145 3.15 8.25 -2.29
N PHE A 146 2.85 7.46 -1.27
CA PHE A 146 1.88 6.38 -1.40
C PHE A 146 0.45 6.90 -1.60
N TRP A 147 0.12 8.09 -1.09
CA TRP A 147 -1.13 8.76 -1.42
C TRP A 147 -1.22 9.17 -2.90
N ILE A 148 -0.11 9.55 -3.53
CA ILE A 148 -0.07 9.79 -4.98
C ILE A 148 -0.45 8.52 -5.71
N ASP A 149 0.17 7.38 -5.38
CA ASP A 149 -0.14 6.08 -5.99
C ASP A 149 -1.60 5.67 -5.80
N ILE A 150 -2.20 5.94 -4.63
CA ILE A 150 -3.64 5.75 -4.42
C ILE A 150 -4.48 6.65 -5.32
N GLN A 151 -4.12 7.93 -5.46
CA GLN A 151 -4.87 8.89 -6.26
C GLN A 151 -4.80 8.59 -7.75
N THR A 152 -3.64 8.16 -8.24
CA THR A 152 -3.42 7.75 -9.64
C THR A 152 -3.83 6.32 -9.92
N ASN A 153 -4.15 5.52 -8.88
CA ASN A 153 -4.39 4.08 -8.97
C ASN A 153 -3.23 3.34 -9.66
N THR A 154 -2.00 3.76 -9.35
CA THR A 154 -0.75 3.14 -9.81
C THR A 154 0.02 2.56 -8.64
N ARG A 155 1.02 1.72 -8.93
CA ARG A 155 1.93 1.16 -7.91
C ARG A 155 3.38 1.49 -8.25
N ARG A 156 3.63 2.75 -8.60
CA ARG A 156 4.95 3.24 -9.04
C ARG A 156 5.97 3.17 -7.91
N PHE A 157 5.50 3.37 -6.67
CA PHE A 157 6.34 3.39 -5.49
C PHE A 157 6.33 2.05 -4.73
N HIS A 158 6.02 0.96 -5.44
CA HIS A 158 5.97 -0.37 -4.86
C HIS A 158 7.32 -0.82 -4.30
N SER A 159 8.45 -0.58 -4.98
CA SER A 159 9.76 -1.01 -4.47
C SER A 159 10.15 -0.27 -3.18
N LEU A 160 9.82 1.03 -3.07
CA LEU A 160 9.95 1.77 -1.80
C LEU A 160 9.11 1.11 -0.68
N PHE A 161 7.83 0.82 -0.94
CA PHE A 161 6.96 0.18 0.06
C PHE A 161 7.49 -1.20 0.45
N GLN A 162 7.88 -2.02 -0.54
CA GLN A 162 8.40 -3.36 -0.33
C GLN A 162 9.68 -3.33 0.50
N TYR A 163 10.62 -2.43 0.22
CA TYR A 163 11.84 -2.27 1.03
C TYR A 163 11.51 -1.89 2.48
N LEU A 164 10.67 -0.88 2.70
CA LEU A 164 10.29 -0.45 4.05
C LEU A 164 9.51 -1.54 4.82
N PHE A 165 8.76 -2.37 4.12
CA PHE A 165 8.01 -3.46 4.73
C PHE A 165 8.88 -4.69 5.00
N GLU A 166 9.47 -5.28 3.95
CA GLU A 166 10.17 -6.56 4.00
C GLU A 166 11.58 -6.45 4.57
N GLU A 167 12.33 -5.41 4.20
CA GLU A 167 13.72 -5.27 4.61
C GLU A 167 13.88 -4.44 5.88
N VAL A 168 12.95 -3.53 6.19
CA VAL A 168 13.04 -2.70 7.40
C VAL A 168 12.11 -3.22 8.50
N ALA A 169 10.80 -3.24 8.28
CA ALA A 169 9.84 -3.54 9.35
C ALA A 169 9.87 -5.01 9.79
N LEU A 170 10.09 -5.95 8.88
CA LEU A 170 10.18 -7.38 9.21
C LEU A 170 11.57 -7.82 9.71
N VAL A 171 12.59 -6.95 9.66
CA VAL A 171 13.96 -7.25 10.09
C VAL A 171 14.28 -6.46 11.37
N PRO A 172 14.22 -7.10 12.56
CA PRO A 172 14.39 -6.41 13.85
C PRO A 172 15.71 -5.63 13.96
N GLU A 173 16.79 -6.16 13.40
CA GLU A 173 18.11 -5.52 13.45
C GLU A 173 18.18 -4.21 12.64
N ARG A 174 17.46 -4.12 11.53
CA ARG A 174 17.32 -2.87 10.76
C ARG A 174 16.33 -1.92 11.43
N LEU A 175 15.23 -2.45 11.98
CA LEU A 175 14.22 -1.64 12.68
C LEU A 175 14.80 -0.92 13.91
N LYS A 176 15.67 -1.58 14.67
CA LYS A 176 16.36 -0.98 15.84
C LYS A 176 17.27 0.20 15.48
N LYS A 177 17.65 0.37 14.20
CA LYS A 177 18.47 1.51 13.77
C LYS A 177 17.73 2.84 13.80
N ILE A 178 16.39 2.83 13.81
CA ILE A 178 15.59 4.06 13.90
C ILE A 178 14.98 4.22 15.31
N PRO A 179 14.72 5.45 15.77
CA PRO A 179 14.15 5.70 17.10
C PRO A 179 12.75 5.10 17.22
N LEU A 180 12.37 4.68 18.44
CA LEU A 180 11.08 4.03 18.72
C LEU A 180 9.87 4.83 18.22
N GLN A 181 9.93 6.17 18.29
CA GLN A 181 8.86 7.02 17.76
C GLN A 181 8.70 6.85 16.24
N ALA A 182 9.81 6.85 15.49
CA ALA A 182 9.78 6.65 14.06
C ALA A 182 9.38 5.22 13.68
N GLN A 183 9.73 4.21 14.49
CA GLN A 183 9.25 2.84 14.31
C GLN A 183 7.72 2.80 14.39
N ARG A 184 7.13 3.42 15.42
CA ARG A 184 5.66 3.50 15.56
C ARG A 184 5.03 4.17 14.34
N ASP A 185 5.56 5.33 13.93
CA ASP A 185 5.02 6.08 12.80
C ASP A 185 5.15 5.29 11.48
N LEU A 186 6.26 4.56 11.28
CA LEU A 186 6.45 3.65 10.15
C LEU A 186 5.42 2.52 10.14
N PHE A 187 5.16 1.87 11.28
CA PHE A 187 4.17 0.80 11.37
C PHE A 187 2.75 1.30 11.11
N LEU A 188 2.42 2.51 11.58
CA LEU A 188 1.13 3.15 11.26
C LEU A 188 1.01 3.46 9.76
N LEU A 189 2.09 3.93 9.14
CA LEU A 189 2.18 4.13 7.69
C LEU A 189 1.94 2.80 6.95
N LEU A 190 2.74 1.78 7.23
CA LEU A 190 2.66 0.48 6.56
C LEU A 190 1.28 -0.16 6.71
N SER A 191 0.66 -0.05 7.90
CA SER A 191 -0.69 -0.55 8.16
C SER A 191 -1.74 0.04 7.20
N ARG A 192 -1.62 1.32 6.85
CA ARG A 192 -2.57 1.99 5.95
C ARG A 192 -2.47 1.48 4.53
N PHE A 193 -1.28 1.14 4.05
CA PHE A 193 -1.03 0.83 2.63
C PHE A 193 -0.78 -0.65 2.34
N LEU A 194 -0.70 -1.52 3.37
CA LEU A 194 -0.41 -2.94 3.22
C LEU A 194 -1.30 -3.65 2.20
N LEU A 195 -2.62 -3.42 2.28
CA LEU A 195 -3.57 -4.06 1.37
C LEU A 195 -3.42 -3.54 -0.06
N PHE A 196 -3.10 -2.26 -0.24
CA PHE A 196 -2.95 -1.63 -1.57
C PHE A 196 -1.83 -2.24 -2.40
N TYR A 197 -0.72 -2.58 -1.74
CA TYR A 197 0.45 -3.20 -2.36
C TYR A 197 0.41 -4.74 -2.36
N ASN A 198 -0.73 -5.35 -2.02
CA ASN A 198 -0.97 -6.79 -2.01
C ASN A 198 -0.06 -7.62 -1.07
N LEU A 199 0.47 -7.04 0.01
CA LEU A 199 1.36 -7.74 0.96
C LEU A 199 0.61 -8.28 2.19
N ALA A 200 -0.67 -8.60 2.00
CA ALA A 200 -1.58 -9.04 3.05
C ALA A 200 -1.23 -10.43 3.59
N ASP A 201 -0.62 -11.28 2.77
CA ASP A 201 -0.11 -12.62 3.14
C ASP A 201 0.90 -12.57 4.29
N LYS A 202 1.65 -11.46 4.41
CA LYS A 202 2.66 -11.23 5.46
C LYS A 202 2.10 -10.51 6.69
N LEU A 203 0.78 -10.37 6.81
CA LEU A 203 0.15 -9.65 7.92
C LEU A 203 0.51 -10.27 9.28
N GLU A 204 0.52 -11.59 9.42
CA GLU A 204 0.83 -12.23 10.70
C GLU A 204 2.28 -11.93 11.15
N SER A 205 3.25 -12.03 10.25
CA SER A 205 4.64 -11.66 10.53
C SER A 205 4.77 -10.17 10.88
N PHE A 206 4.01 -9.31 10.20
CA PHE A 206 4.01 -7.88 10.46
C PHE A 206 3.46 -7.56 11.86
N LEU A 207 2.34 -8.17 12.26
CA LEU A 207 1.73 -7.98 13.58
C LEU A 207 2.66 -8.43 14.72
N LYS A 208 3.49 -9.46 14.50
CA LYS A 208 4.48 -9.92 15.49
C LYS A 208 5.63 -8.94 15.73
N GLN A 209 5.93 -8.08 14.75
CA GLN A 209 7.04 -7.11 14.81
C GLN A 209 6.60 -5.70 15.25
N PHE A 210 5.33 -5.52 15.62
CA PHE A 210 4.83 -4.21 16.03
C PHE A 210 5.62 -3.65 17.22
N PRO A 211 6.06 -2.37 17.16
CA PRO A 211 6.74 -1.74 18.27
C PRO A 211 5.79 -1.54 19.45
N ASP A 212 6.32 -1.53 20.66
CA ASP A 212 5.53 -1.28 21.86
C ASP A 212 4.90 0.12 21.82
N PHE A 213 3.59 0.22 22.05
CA PHE A 213 2.88 1.49 22.20
C PHE A 213 2.64 1.78 23.69
N THR A 214 2.84 3.02 24.13
CA THR A 214 2.58 3.41 25.53
C THR A 214 1.09 3.29 25.88
N ASN A 215 0.20 3.39 24.89
CA ASN A 215 -1.24 3.42 25.07
C ASN A 215 -1.93 2.06 24.78
N VAL A 216 -1.21 0.94 24.85
CA VAL A 216 -1.74 -0.41 24.55
C VAL A 216 -3.00 -0.73 25.37
N PHE A 217 -3.07 -0.30 26.63
CA PHE A 217 -4.27 -0.50 27.46
C PHE A 217 -5.54 0.17 26.86
N LEU A 218 -5.38 1.34 26.25
CA LEU A 218 -6.49 2.12 25.68
C LEU A 218 -6.81 1.68 24.25
N VAL A 219 -5.79 1.46 23.43
CA VAL A 219 -5.93 1.23 21.99
C VAL A 219 -6.09 -0.26 21.65
N GLY A 220 -5.56 -1.15 22.47
CA GLY A 220 -5.52 -2.59 22.22
C GLY A 220 -4.16 -3.08 21.73
N GLY A 221 -4.14 -4.32 21.22
CA GLY A 221 -2.92 -4.95 20.72
C GLY A 221 -2.53 -4.50 19.30
N PRO A 222 -1.46 -5.08 18.73
CA PRO A 222 -1.03 -4.81 17.36
C PRO A 222 -2.15 -4.93 16.31
N ALA A 223 -2.96 -5.99 16.41
CA ALA A 223 -4.08 -6.21 15.51
C ALA A 223 -5.14 -5.10 15.61
N ASP A 224 -5.42 -4.60 16.82
CA ASP A 224 -6.34 -3.49 17.01
C ASP A 224 -5.81 -2.20 16.37
N ILE A 225 -4.54 -1.88 16.58
CA ILE A 225 -3.89 -0.69 16.00
C ILE A 225 -3.93 -0.76 14.47
N PHE A 226 -3.58 -1.92 13.90
CA PHE A 226 -3.64 -2.15 12.47
C PHE A 226 -5.05 -1.91 11.91
N VAL A 227 -6.07 -2.52 12.53
CA VAL A 227 -7.46 -2.38 12.08
C VAL A 227 -7.97 -0.95 12.24
N ILE A 228 -7.58 -0.23 13.29
CA ILE A 228 -7.90 1.19 13.45
C ILE A 228 -7.32 2.01 12.30
N GLN A 229 -6.05 1.82 11.95
CA GLN A 229 -5.43 2.52 10.82
C GLN A 229 -6.10 2.18 9.49
N LEU A 230 -6.48 0.91 9.31
CA LEU A 230 -7.18 0.46 8.12
C LEU A 230 -8.57 1.09 7.99
N VAL A 231 -9.34 1.14 9.08
CA VAL A 231 -10.65 1.81 9.09
C VAL A 231 -10.52 3.30 8.76
N ASP A 232 -9.55 3.97 9.37
CA ASP A 232 -9.28 5.39 9.09
C ASP A 232 -8.85 5.61 7.64
N GLN A 233 -8.15 4.66 7.05
CA GLN A 233 -7.79 4.69 5.64
C GLN A 233 -9.04 4.56 4.76
N LEU A 234 -9.87 3.53 4.99
CA LEU A 234 -11.09 3.28 4.21
C LEU A 234 -12.01 4.51 4.15
N GLN A 235 -12.16 5.23 5.26
CA GLN A 235 -12.98 6.44 5.34
C GLN A 235 -12.41 7.62 4.54
N LYS A 236 -11.10 7.65 4.29
CA LYS A 236 -10.42 8.70 3.52
C LYS A 236 -10.34 8.40 2.02
N LEU A 237 -10.50 7.14 1.61
CA LEU A 237 -10.40 6.72 0.22
C LEU A 237 -11.56 7.31 -0.61
N LYS A 238 -11.21 8.06 -1.66
CA LYS A 238 -12.15 8.62 -2.64
C LYS A 238 -12.10 7.91 -3.99
N VAL A 239 -11.00 7.18 -4.25
CA VAL A 239 -10.79 6.47 -5.52
C VAL A 239 -11.49 5.12 -5.46
N GLU A 240 -12.55 4.96 -6.26
CA GLU A 240 -13.42 3.78 -6.22
C GLU A 240 -12.70 2.44 -6.49
N PRO A 241 -11.89 2.29 -7.55
CA PRO A 241 -11.15 1.05 -7.78
C PRO A 241 -10.27 0.64 -6.60
N VAL A 242 -9.63 1.63 -5.96
CA VAL A 242 -8.79 1.41 -4.78
C VAL A 242 -9.64 0.97 -3.58
N LEU A 243 -10.76 1.64 -3.33
CA LEU A 243 -11.67 1.25 -2.25
C LEU A 243 -12.19 -0.20 -2.42
N ILE A 244 -12.60 -0.58 -3.63
CA ILE A 244 -13.01 -1.96 -3.94
C ILE A 244 -11.85 -2.94 -3.71
N HIS A 245 -10.64 -2.56 -4.08
CA HIS A 245 -9.45 -3.37 -3.86
C HIS A 245 -9.19 -3.63 -2.37
N TYR A 246 -9.26 -2.59 -1.52
CA TYR A 246 -9.15 -2.76 -0.07
C TYR A 246 -10.26 -3.65 0.49
N LEU A 247 -11.53 -3.42 0.10
CA LEU A 247 -12.67 -4.21 0.57
C LEU A 247 -12.55 -5.69 0.18
N SER A 248 -12.00 -6.00 -1.01
CA SER A 248 -11.81 -7.40 -1.42
C SER A 248 -10.66 -8.10 -0.69
N HIS A 249 -9.67 -7.36 -0.19
CA HIS A 249 -8.50 -7.90 0.53
C HIS A 249 -8.67 -7.91 2.05
N ILE A 250 -9.67 -7.20 2.59
CA ILE A 250 -9.93 -7.15 4.04
C ILE A 250 -10.29 -8.50 4.65
N LYS A 251 -10.63 -9.50 3.83
CA LYS A 251 -10.83 -10.90 4.25
C LYS A 251 -9.64 -11.48 5.02
N VAL A 252 -8.43 -10.92 4.84
CA VAL A 252 -7.23 -11.33 5.59
C VAL A 252 -7.37 -11.12 7.11
N LEU A 253 -8.33 -10.28 7.54
CA LEU A 253 -8.60 -10.07 8.97
C LEU A 253 -9.43 -11.18 9.60
N GLN A 254 -9.89 -12.15 8.82
CA GLN A 254 -10.69 -13.25 9.33
C GLN A 254 -9.88 -14.06 10.34
N GLY A 255 -10.44 -14.24 11.55
CA GLY A 255 -9.80 -14.98 12.63
C GLY A 255 -8.85 -14.15 13.49
N LEU A 256 -8.67 -12.86 13.22
CA LEU A 256 -7.93 -11.98 14.13
C LEU A 256 -8.73 -11.72 15.41
N GLU A 257 -8.08 -11.89 16.55
CA GLU A 257 -8.63 -11.54 17.85
C GLU A 257 -8.57 -10.02 18.03
N LEU A 258 -9.73 -9.38 17.91
CA LEU A 258 -9.89 -7.93 18.05
C LEU A 258 -10.69 -7.60 19.29
N ARG A 259 -10.37 -6.46 19.91
CA ARG A 259 -11.20 -5.91 20.98
C ARG A 259 -12.59 -5.60 20.44
N MET A 260 -13.61 -5.76 21.30
CA MET A 260 -15.00 -5.47 20.94
C MET A 260 -15.21 -4.07 20.35
N THR A 261 -14.52 -3.05 20.89
CA THR A 261 -14.57 -1.67 20.40
C THR A 261 -14.05 -1.56 18.97
N THR A 262 -12.90 -2.16 18.67
CA THR A 262 -12.26 -2.15 17.35
C THR A 262 -13.08 -2.93 16.34
N SER A 263 -13.54 -4.12 16.73
CA SER A 263 -14.43 -4.98 15.95
C SER A 263 -15.74 -4.25 15.59
N THR A 264 -16.33 -3.53 16.55
CA THR A 264 -17.55 -2.74 16.34
C THR A 264 -17.31 -1.57 15.38
N ARG A 265 -16.18 -0.87 15.52
CA ARG A 265 -15.80 0.23 14.62
C ARG A 265 -15.58 -0.25 13.18
N LEU A 266 -14.89 -1.37 13.00
CA LEU A 266 -14.72 -2.00 11.68
C LEU A 266 -16.08 -2.38 11.07
N LYS A 267 -16.94 -3.03 11.85
CA LYS A 267 -18.29 -3.41 11.41
C LYS A 267 -19.12 -2.19 11.00
N ALA A 268 -19.10 -1.12 11.79
CA ALA A 268 -19.82 0.12 11.49
C ALA A 268 -19.29 0.79 10.22
N CYS A 269 -17.97 0.82 10.04
CA CYS A 269 -17.34 1.34 8.82
C CYS A 269 -17.77 0.57 7.57
N LEU A 270 -17.68 -0.76 7.59
CA LEU A 270 -18.12 -1.60 6.47
C LEU A 270 -19.61 -1.45 6.20
N TYR A 271 -20.43 -1.38 7.25
CA TYR A 271 -21.87 -1.19 7.10
C TYR A 271 -22.21 0.15 6.43
N SER A 272 -21.46 1.23 6.71
CA SER A 272 -21.66 2.52 6.05
C SER A 272 -21.51 2.46 4.52
N PHE A 273 -20.63 1.58 4.02
CA PHE A 273 -20.45 1.34 2.60
C PHE A 273 -21.53 0.45 1.98
N THR A 274 -22.42 -0.17 2.77
CA THR A 274 -23.51 -1.03 2.25
C THR A 274 -24.79 -0.26 1.94
N SER A 275 -24.99 0.90 2.56
CA SER A 275 -26.23 1.67 2.46
C SER A 275 -26.26 2.59 1.23
N PRO A 276 -27.42 2.71 0.54
CA PRO A 276 -27.59 3.61 -0.59
C PRO A 276 -27.95 5.06 -0.19
N GLY A 277 -27.56 5.56 0.99
CA GLY A 277 -27.89 6.90 1.52
C GLY A 277 -26.71 7.89 1.53
N GLY A 278 -26.98 9.21 1.44
CA GLY A 278 -26.01 10.29 1.10
C GLY A 278 -24.95 10.67 2.16
N PRO A 279 -23.99 11.59 1.87
CA PRO A 279 -23.93 12.58 0.77
C PRO A 279 -22.91 12.31 -0.35
N MET A 280 -22.13 11.22 -0.30
CA MET A 280 -21.27 10.77 -1.41
C MET A 280 -21.49 9.28 -1.60
N TYR A 281 -22.32 8.90 -2.58
CA TYR A 281 -22.85 7.55 -2.68
C TYR A 281 -21.76 6.52 -3.05
N PRO A 282 -21.57 5.44 -2.27
CA PRO A 282 -20.79 4.31 -2.73
C PRO A 282 -21.50 3.67 -3.92
N THR A 283 -20.77 3.41 -5.00
CA THR A 283 -21.32 2.77 -6.20
C THR A 283 -21.81 1.34 -5.91
N ARG A 284 -22.55 0.76 -6.85
CA ARG A 284 -23.04 -0.63 -6.70
C ARG A 284 -21.88 -1.62 -6.48
N ALA A 285 -20.75 -1.41 -7.14
CA ALA A 285 -19.57 -2.26 -7.00
C ALA A 285 -18.98 -2.18 -5.59
N VAL A 286 -18.81 -0.95 -5.05
CA VAL A 286 -18.36 -0.73 -3.67
C VAL A 286 -19.31 -1.37 -2.67
N ARG A 287 -20.63 -1.21 -2.84
CA ARG A 287 -21.63 -1.80 -1.93
C ARG A 287 -21.56 -3.32 -1.91
N HIS A 288 -21.41 -3.96 -3.07
CA HIS A 288 -21.26 -5.41 -3.16
C HIS A 288 -19.98 -5.89 -2.48
N ALA A 289 -18.84 -5.25 -2.77
CA ALA A 289 -17.58 -5.57 -2.11
C ALA A 289 -17.66 -5.40 -0.59
N ALA A 290 -18.38 -4.36 -0.11
CA ALA A 290 -18.61 -4.13 1.31
C ALA A 290 -19.51 -5.20 1.93
N TRP A 291 -20.58 -5.64 1.25
CA TRP A 291 -21.42 -6.74 1.70
C TRP A 291 -20.63 -8.05 1.80
N ASP A 292 -19.82 -8.37 0.79
CA ASP A 292 -18.99 -9.56 0.77
C ASP A 292 -17.98 -9.56 1.92
N ALA A 293 -17.27 -8.44 2.11
CA ALA A 293 -16.35 -8.24 3.24
C ALA A 293 -17.05 -8.41 4.60
N LEU A 294 -18.22 -7.78 4.76
CA LEU A 294 -18.99 -7.79 6.00
C LEU A 294 -19.53 -9.18 6.34
N ASP A 295 -19.93 -9.95 5.33
CA ASP A 295 -20.40 -11.33 5.49
C ASP A 295 -19.26 -12.31 5.81
N MET A 296 -18.07 -12.10 5.24
CA MET A 296 -16.89 -12.92 5.55
C MET A 296 -16.37 -12.65 6.97
N LEU A 297 -16.23 -11.39 7.37
CA LEU A 297 -15.66 -11.03 8.67
C LEU A 297 -16.65 -11.21 9.83
N PHE A 298 -17.94 -10.99 9.59
CA PHE A 298 -18.98 -11.07 10.61
C PHE A 298 -20.10 -12.01 10.14
N PRO A 299 -19.88 -13.33 10.16
CA PRO A 299 -20.88 -14.30 9.69
C PRO A 299 -22.12 -14.32 10.61
N VAL A 300 -21.92 -14.08 11.91
CA VAL A 300 -22.99 -13.97 12.90
C VAL A 300 -23.79 -12.70 12.64
N GLY A 301 -25.02 -12.85 12.16
CA GLY A 301 -25.89 -11.75 11.77
C GLY A 301 -26.00 -11.50 10.26
N ARG A 302 -25.39 -12.34 9.41
CA ARG A 302 -25.57 -12.29 7.96
C ARG A 302 -27.04 -12.28 7.54
N TYR A 303 -27.78 -13.30 7.97
CA TYR A 303 -29.20 -13.45 7.63
C TYR A 303 -30.07 -12.24 8.04
N PRO A 304 -30.07 -11.79 9.32
CA PRO A 304 -30.89 -10.65 9.71
C PRO A 304 -30.48 -9.35 8.99
N ARG A 305 -29.19 -9.12 8.69
CA ARG A 305 -28.76 -7.94 7.92
C ARG A 305 -29.35 -7.90 6.51
N HIS A 306 -29.33 -9.03 5.80
CA HIS A 306 -29.90 -9.11 4.45
C HIS A 306 -31.41 -8.93 4.48
N VAL A 307 -32.10 -9.50 5.47
CA VAL A 307 -33.54 -9.33 5.68
C VAL A 307 -33.88 -7.86 5.93
N ILE A 308 -33.17 -7.20 6.85
CA ILE A 308 -33.38 -5.77 7.16
C ILE A 308 -33.10 -4.92 5.91
N SER A 309 -32.02 -5.19 5.18
CA SER A 309 -31.72 -4.47 3.93
C SER A 309 -32.80 -4.68 2.86
N LEU A 310 -33.40 -5.87 2.78
CA LEU A 310 -34.51 -6.17 1.88
C LEU A 310 -35.75 -5.35 2.25
N PHE A 311 -36.13 -5.34 3.53
CA PHE A 311 -37.25 -4.54 4.04
C PHE A 311 -37.07 -3.05 3.73
N PHE A 312 -35.89 -2.48 3.98
CA PHE A 312 -35.64 -1.08 3.63
C PHE A 312 -35.75 -0.83 2.12
N ARG A 313 -35.24 -1.71 1.26
CA ARG A 313 -35.39 -1.56 -0.20
C ARG A 313 -36.84 -1.64 -0.66
N LEU A 314 -37.65 -2.48 -0.03
CA LEU A 314 -39.09 -2.60 -0.32
C LEU A 314 -39.88 -1.36 0.13
N LEU A 315 -39.43 -0.69 1.20
CA LEU A 315 -40.05 0.54 1.70
C LEU A 315 -39.74 1.79 0.84
N TYR A 316 -38.74 1.75 -0.05
CA TYR A 316 -38.43 2.86 -0.96
C TYR A 316 -39.10 2.68 -2.35
N PRO A 317 -40.09 3.53 -2.72
CA PRO A 317 -40.91 3.35 -3.93
C PRO A 317 -40.17 3.39 -5.29
N TRP A 318 -38.92 3.88 -5.33
CA TRP A 318 -38.17 4.02 -6.58
C TRP A 318 -37.27 2.81 -6.92
N TYR A 319 -36.98 1.93 -5.95
CA TYR A 319 -36.10 0.76 -6.15
C TYR A 319 -36.83 -0.59 -6.15
N TRP A 320 -38.11 -0.62 -5.76
CA TRP A 320 -38.86 -1.86 -5.59
C TRP A 320 -39.04 -2.68 -6.90
N PRO A 321 -39.28 -2.10 -8.09
CA PRO A 321 -39.54 -2.93 -9.28
C PRO A 321 -38.30 -3.70 -9.74
N SER A 322 -37.15 -3.02 -9.79
CA SER A 322 -35.87 -3.64 -10.18
C SER A 322 -35.33 -4.58 -9.10
N SER A 323 -35.55 -4.26 -7.82
CA SER A 323 -35.13 -5.12 -6.70
C SER A 323 -36.00 -6.38 -6.61
N CYS A 324 -37.31 -6.28 -6.79
CA CYS A 324 -38.20 -7.44 -6.90
C CYS A 324 -37.84 -8.31 -8.09
N TRP A 325 -37.55 -7.72 -9.26
CA TRP A 325 -37.12 -8.47 -10.43
C TRP A 325 -35.81 -9.24 -10.20
N ASN A 326 -34.79 -8.59 -9.63
CA ASN A 326 -33.53 -9.24 -9.29
C ASN A 326 -33.69 -10.33 -8.22
N PHE A 327 -34.60 -10.13 -7.25
CA PHE A 327 -34.91 -11.13 -6.23
C PHE A 327 -35.60 -12.36 -6.84
N ILE A 328 -36.58 -12.16 -7.72
CA ILE A 328 -37.23 -13.24 -8.48
C ILE A 328 -36.19 -14.00 -9.30
N MET A 329 -35.33 -13.30 -10.04
CA MET A 329 -34.26 -13.92 -10.82
C MET A 329 -33.27 -14.70 -9.96
N SER A 330 -32.88 -14.17 -8.80
CA SER A 330 -31.98 -14.85 -7.87
C SER A 330 -32.62 -16.10 -7.26
N CYS A 331 -33.92 -16.04 -6.91
CA CYS A 331 -34.69 -17.19 -6.45
C CYS A 331 -34.80 -18.26 -7.55
N ILE A 332 -35.09 -17.87 -8.79
CA ILE A 332 -35.14 -18.78 -9.94
C ILE A 332 -33.76 -19.44 -10.15
N GLN A 333 -32.67 -18.67 -10.11
CA GLN A 333 -31.32 -19.21 -10.23
C GLN A 333 -30.98 -20.16 -9.08
N ALA A 334 -31.31 -19.82 -7.83
CA ALA A 334 -31.05 -20.67 -6.67
C ALA A 334 -31.85 -21.99 -6.74
N VAL A 335 -33.12 -21.93 -7.16
CA VAL A 335 -33.94 -23.12 -7.41
C VAL A 335 -33.36 -23.94 -8.55
N PHE A 336 -32.96 -23.30 -9.64
CA PHE A 336 -32.33 -23.96 -10.78
C PHE A 336 -31.03 -24.68 -10.38
N TYR A 337 -30.12 -24.01 -9.66
CA TYR A 337 -28.89 -24.63 -9.17
C TYR A 337 -29.16 -25.75 -8.15
N SER A 338 -30.18 -25.62 -7.30
CA SER A 338 -30.57 -26.67 -6.36
C SER A 338 -31.10 -27.91 -7.09
N VAL A 339 -31.95 -27.71 -8.10
CA VAL A 339 -32.48 -28.79 -8.96
C VAL A 339 -31.35 -29.42 -9.76
N LEU A 340 -30.45 -28.63 -10.34
CA LEU A 340 -29.28 -29.13 -11.08
C LEU A 340 -28.39 -29.97 -10.15
N ARG A 341 -28.12 -29.48 -8.94
CA ARG A 341 -27.32 -30.20 -7.92
C ARG A 341 -27.98 -31.51 -7.49
N LEU A 342 -29.31 -31.53 -7.33
CA LEU A 342 -30.07 -32.74 -7.04
C LEU A 342 -29.97 -33.75 -8.19
N ILE A 343 -30.13 -33.29 -9.43
CA ILE A 343 -30.01 -34.14 -10.64
C ILE A 343 -28.60 -34.72 -10.74
N PHE A 344 -27.56 -33.89 -10.62
CA PHE A 344 -26.16 -34.34 -10.65
C PHE A 344 -25.84 -35.31 -9.51
N SER A 345 -26.32 -35.06 -8.28
CA SER A 345 -26.11 -35.99 -7.16
C SER A 345 -26.87 -37.31 -7.32
N SER A 346 -28.04 -37.29 -7.96
CA SER A 346 -28.79 -38.51 -8.30
C SER A 346 -28.11 -39.29 -9.42
N TRP A 347 -27.53 -38.60 -10.41
CA TRP A 347 -26.72 -39.21 -11.47
C TRP A 347 -25.45 -39.86 -10.91
N GLU A 348 -24.76 -39.17 -10.01
CA GLU A 348 -23.55 -39.69 -9.33
C GLU A 348 -23.86 -40.89 -8.42
N LYS A 349 -25.08 -40.97 -7.87
CA LYS A 349 -25.57 -42.15 -7.14
C LYS A 349 -25.95 -43.32 -8.06
N LEU A 350 -26.34 -43.05 -9.31
CA LEU A 350 -26.68 -44.08 -10.31
C LEU A 350 -25.43 -44.65 -11.01
N THR A 351 -24.35 -43.88 -11.11
CA THR A 351 -23.08 -44.30 -11.74
C THR A 351 -22.11 -45.00 -10.79
N LYS A 352 -22.40 -45.08 -9.47
CA LYS A 352 -21.63 -45.93 -8.55
C LYS A 352 -21.99 -47.40 -8.78
N PRO A 353 -21.06 -48.25 -9.27
CA PRO A 353 -21.32 -49.68 -9.37
C PRO A 353 -21.54 -50.24 -7.96
N LYS A 354 -22.59 -51.04 -7.80
CA LYS A 354 -22.77 -51.87 -6.60
C LYS A 354 -21.59 -52.83 -6.54
N HIS A 355 -20.66 -52.61 -5.61
CA HIS A 355 -19.70 -53.63 -5.20
C HIS A 355 -20.52 -54.79 -4.61
N LEU A 356 -20.62 -55.87 -5.38
CA LEU A 356 -21.00 -57.20 -4.94
C LEU A 356 -19.72 -58.02 -4.76
#